data_AF-D2TXJ5-F1
#
_entry.id   AF-D2TXJ5-F1
#
_cell.length_a   1.000
_cell.length_b   1.000
_cell.length_c   1.000
_cell.angle_alpha   90.00
_cell.angle_beta   90.00
_cell.angle_gamma   90.00
#
_symmetry.space_group_name_H-M   'P 1'
#
loop_
_entity.id
_entity.type
_entity.pdbx_description
1 polymer ?
#
loop_
_entity_poly.entity_id
_entity_poly.type
_entity_poly.pdbx_seq_one_letter_code
_entity_poly.pdbx_strand_id
1 'polypeptide(L)' 'MLKYPYSFDTFSHFLAKCGLSKIELISKGYCFCYQLPQGVSIYLYKNGTILIQGNPTTKQAIEMTIKASLQKKVNRFN' A
#
# COMPACT_ATOMS: atom_id res chain seq x y z
N MET A 1 -12.40 4.20 -0.28
CA MET A 1 -11.07 4.81 -0.49
C MET A 1 -10.15 4.34 0.63
N LEU A 2 -8.97 3.78 0.32
CA LEU A 2 -8.02 3.32 1.34
C LEU A 2 -7.18 4.48 1.85
N LYS A 3 -6.98 4.52 3.18
CA LYS A 3 -6.18 5.53 3.86
C LYS A 3 -5.10 4.86 4.71
N TYR A 4 -3.89 5.36 4.59
CA TYR A 4 -2.76 5.02 5.45
C TYR A 4 -2.64 6.08 6.56
N PRO A 5 -2.82 5.73 7.84
CA PRO A 5 -2.85 6.71 8.92
C PRO A 5 -1.47 7.01 9.53
N TYR A 6 -0.41 6.34 9.07
CA TYR A 6 0.94 6.46 9.62
C TYR A 6 1.85 7.31 8.71
N SER A 7 3.05 7.61 9.20
CA SER A 7 4.03 8.41 8.47
C SER A 7 4.44 7.75 7.15
N PHE A 8 4.69 8.58 6.14
CA PHE A 8 5.02 8.18 4.78
C PHE A 8 6.17 7.17 4.70
N ASP A 9 7.21 7.40 5.50
CA ASP A 9 8.45 6.62 5.49
C ASP A 9 8.25 5.19 6.03
N THR A 10 7.17 4.94 6.78
CA THR A 10 6.83 3.61 7.30
C THR A 10 6.07 2.74 6.29
N PHE A 11 5.67 3.31 5.15
CA PHE A 11 4.78 2.63 4.23
C PHE A 11 5.43 1.44 3.51
N SER A 12 6.70 1.54 3.11
CA SER A 12 7.40 0.41 2.46
C SER A 12 7.47 -0.80 3.40
N HIS A 13 7.75 -0.56 4.69
CA HIS A 13 7.75 -1.60 5.70
C HIS A 13 6.35 -2.18 5.95
N PHE A 14 5.30 -1.35 5.88
CA PHE A 14 3.92 -1.81 5.93
C PHE A 14 3.57 -2.72 4.75
N LEU A 15 3.95 -2.37 3.53
CA LEU A 15 3.74 -3.22 2.35
C LEU A 15 4.46 -4.56 2.48
N ALA A 16 5.71 -4.57 2.97
CA ALA A 16 6.43 -5.80 3.26
C ALA A 16 5.70 -6.69 4.29
N LYS A 17 5.14 -6.09 5.36
CA LYS A 17 4.30 -6.79 6.35
C LYS A 17 2.99 -7.32 5.76
N CYS A 18 2.49 -6.73 4.69
CA CYS A 18 1.35 -7.24 3.92
C CYS A 18 1.74 -8.40 2.98
N GLY A 19 3.01 -8.84 2.97
CA GLY A 19 3.52 -9.84 2.03
C GLY A 19 3.90 -9.27 0.66
N LEU A 20 3.90 -7.95 0.50
CA LEU A 20 4.22 -7.24 -0.74
C LEU A 20 5.68 -6.77 -0.70
N SER A 21 6.64 -7.71 -0.63
CA SER A 21 8.06 -7.43 -0.36
C SER A 21 8.91 -7.17 -1.61
N LYS A 22 8.46 -7.58 -2.80
CA LYS A 22 9.15 -7.33 -4.08
C LYS A 22 8.69 -6.01 -4.69
N ILE A 23 8.87 -4.91 -3.97
CA ILE A 23 8.42 -3.59 -4.41
C ILE A 23 9.61 -2.74 -4.83
N GLU A 24 9.56 -2.23 -6.06
CA GLU A 24 10.51 -1.21 -6.54
C GLU A 24 9.92 0.18 -6.27
N LEU A 25 10.66 1.05 -5.59
CA LEU A 25 10.26 2.42 -5.39
C LEU A 25 10.69 3.27 -6.59
N ILE A 26 9.73 3.61 -7.45
CA ILE A 26 9.99 4.27 -8.73
C ILE A 26 10.15 5.79 -8.58
N SER A 27 9.43 6.40 -7.64
CA SER A 27 9.42 7.86 -7.50
C SER A 27 9.15 8.32 -6.07
N LYS A 28 9.85 9.39 -5.68
CA LYS A 28 9.60 10.18 -4.48
C LYS A 28 9.31 11.62 -4.92
N GLY A 29 8.08 12.07 -4.74
CA GLY A 29 7.68 13.44 -5.05
C GLY A 29 6.39 13.83 -4.35
N TYR A 30 5.34 14.11 -5.12
CA TYR A 30 3.99 14.33 -4.58
C TYR A 30 3.35 13.05 -4.00
N CYS A 31 3.83 11.88 -4.42
CA CYS A 31 3.47 10.56 -3.92
C CYS A 31 4.69 9.64 -3.88
N PHE A 32 4.60 8.55 -3.14
CA PHE A 32 5.50 7.40 -3.27
C PHE A 32 4.84 6.37 -4.19
N CYS A 33 5.54 5.99 -5.26
CA CYS A 33 5.06 4.99 -6.23
C CYS A 33 5.86 3.70 -6.09
N TYR A 34 5.16 2.59 -5.87
CA TYR A 34 5.71 1.26 -5.74
C TYR A 34 5.21 0.35 -6.85
N GLN A 35 6.12 -0.27 -7.61
CA GLN A 35 5.77 -1.28 -8.61
C GLN A 35 5.86 -2.68 -8.02
N LEU A 36 4.84 -3.49 -8.29
CA LEU A 36 4.86 -4.92 -8.02
C LEU A 36 5.14 -5.71 -9.32
N PRO A 37 5.77 -6.89 -9.23
CA PRO A 37 6.08 -7.74 -10.39
C PRO A 37 4.87 -8.14 -11.22
N GLN A 38 3.67 -8.08 -10.63
CA GLN A 38 2.41 -8.46 -11.26
C GLN A 38 1.79 -7.33 -12.10
N GLY A 39 2.57 -6.29 -12.44
CA GLY A 39 2.08 -5.14 -13.21
C GLY A 39 1.09 -4.27 -12.44
N VAL A 40 1.21 -4.25 -11.11
CA VAL A 40 0.39 -3.41 -10.23
C VAL A 40 1.25 -2.30 -9.64
N SER A 41 0.74 -1.08 -9.69
CA SER A 41 1.34 0.09 -9.07
C SER A 41 0.54 0.51 -7.85
N ILE A 42 1.24 0.78 -6.76
CA ILE A 42 0.68 1.31 -5.51
C ILE A 42 1.23 2.72 -5.31
N TYR A 43 0.33 3.68 -5.18
CA TYR A 43 0.66 5.07 -4.91
C TYR A 43 0.21 5.41 -3.49
N LEU A 44 1.10 6.01 -2.73
CA LEU A 44 0.77 6.69 -1.48
C LEU A 44 0.91 8.19 -1.68
N TYR A 45 -0.16 8.95 -1.46
CA TYR A 45 -0.18 10.43 -1.54
C TYR A 45 -0.02 11.06 -0.16
N LYS A 46 0.60 12.25 -0.07
CA LYS A 46 0.94 12.93 1.20
C LYS A 46 -0.19 13.04 2.23
N ASN A 47 -1.44 13.06 1.78
CA ASN A 47 -2.64 13.04 2.64
C ASN A 47 -3.06 11.64 3.13
N GLY A 48 -2.18 10.64 3.01
CA GLY A 48 -2.41 9.25 3.37
C GLY A 48 -3.29 8.47 2.37
N THR A 49 -3.73 9.04 1.25
CA THR A 49 -4.51 8.27 0.26
C THR A 49 -3.66 7.19 -0.39
N ILE A 50 -4.19 5.97 -0.42
CA ILE A 50 -3.62 4.84 -1.18
C ILE A 50 -4.44 4.68 -2.47
N LEU A 51 -3.77 4.70 -3.62
CA LEU A 51 -4.32 4.37 -4.93
C LEU A 51 -3.62 3.12 -5.47
N ILE A 52 -4.39 2.18 -6.03
CA ILE A 52 -3.85 0.95 -6.61
C ILE A 52 -4.36 0.84 -8.06
N GLN A 53 -3.43 0.64 -8.99
CA GLN A 53 -3.69 0.55 -10.43
C GLN A 53 -3.01 -0.69 -11.01
N GLY A 54 -3.60 -1.30 -12.04
CA GLY A 54 -3.10 -2.50 -12.69
C GLY A 54 -4.22 -3.47 -13.01
N ASN A 55 -3.89 -4.76 -13.18
CA ASN A 55 -4.86 -5.82 -13.47
C ASN A 55 -6.01 -5.83 -12.42
N PRO A 56 -7.29 -5.89 -12.83
CA PRO A 56 -8.43 -5.81 -11.90
C PRO A 56 -8.44 -6.87 -10.80
N THR A 57 -8.18 -8.13 -11.16
CA THR A 57 -8.20 -9.27 -10.23
C THR A 57 -7.09 -9.13 -9.19
N THR A 58 -5.88 -8.83 -9.64
CA THR A 58 -4.72 -8.64 -8.76
C THR A 58 -4.88 -7.39 -7.89
N LYS A 59 -5.37 -6.29 -8.47
CA LYS A 59 -5.69 -5.06 -7.74
C LYS A 59 -6.65 -5.36 -6.59
N GLN A 60 -7.74 -6.07 -6.84
CA GLN A 60 -8.73 -6.39 -5.81
C GLN A 60 -8.12 -7.22 -4.68
N ALA A 61 -7.29 -8.22 -5.01
CA ALA A 61 -6.59 -9.03 -4.00
C ALA A 61 -5.65 -8.18 -3.11
N ILE A 62 -4.91 -7.24 -3.71
CA ILE A 62 -4.01 -6.33 -2.99
C ILE A 62 -4.82 -5.35 -2.12
N GLU A 63 -5.90 -4.79 -2.64
CA GLU A 63 -6.81 -3.92 -1.88
C GLU A 63 -7.35 -4.63 -0.63
N MET A 64 -7.80 -5.88 -0.77
CA MET A 64 -8.27 -6.69 0.36
C MET A 64 -7.15 -6.96 1.38
N THR A 65 -5.95 -7.28 0.90
CA THR A 65 -4.78 -7.56 1.75
C THR A 65 -4.36 -6.34 2.58
N ILE A 66 -4.29 -5.17 1.95
CA ILE A 66 -3.97 -3.89 2.61
C ILE A 66 -5.08 -3.53 3.60
N LYS A 67 -6.35 -3.65 3.21
CA LYS A 67 -7.50 -3.35 4.09
C LYS A 67 -7.49 -4.24 5.34
N ALA A 68 -7.30 -5.54 5.18
CA ALA A 68 -7.23 -6.48 6.30
C ALA A 68 -6.05 -6.16 7.24
N SER A 69 -4.90 -5.80 6.68
CA SER A 69 -3.71 -5.44 7.47
C SER A 69 -3.88 -4.14 8.25
N LEU A 70 -4.60 -3.16 7.69
CA LEU A 70 -4.97 -1.93 8.38
C LEU A 70 -5.92 -2.22 9.55
N GLN A 71 -6.95 -3.04 9.34
CA GLN A 71 -7.92 -3.42 10.38
C GLN A 71 -7.28 -4.20 11.53
N LYS A 72 -6.39 -5.16 11.23
CA LYS A 72 -5.65 -5.93 12.26
C LYS A 72 -4.77 -5.05 13.14
N LYS A 73 -4.23 -3.95 12.60
CA LYS A 73 -3.44 -3.00 13.39
C LYS A 73 -4.29 -2.10 14.27
N VAL A 74 -5.49 -1.71 13.82
CA VAL A 74 -6.42 -0.93 14.65
C VAL A 74 -6.87 -1.73 15.88
N ASN A 75 -7.13 -3.04 15.72
CA ASN A 75 -7.59 -3.89 16.82
C ASN A 75 -6.50 -4.32 17.82
N ARG A 76 -5.23 -3.99 17.61
CA ARG A 76 -4.15 -4.29 18.57
C ARG A 76 -3.89 -3.18 19.60
N PHE A 77 -4.64 -2.08 19.52
CA PHE A 77 -4.56 -0.95 20.44
C PHE A 77 -5.88 -0.67 21.18
N ASN A 78 -6.83 -1.61 21.14
CA ASN A 78 -8.06 -1.60 21.94
C ASN A 78 -7.99 -2.70 23.00
#